data_AF-A0A7S2JZ96-F1
#
_entry.id   AF-A0A7S2JZ96-F1
#
_cell.length_a   1.000
_cell.length_b   1.000
_cell.length_c   1.000
_cell.angle_alpha   90.00
_cell.angle_beta   90.00
_cell.angle_gamma   90.00
#
_symmetry.space_group_name_H-M   'P 1'
#
loop_
_entity.id
_entity.type
_entity.pdbx_description
1 polymer ?
#
loop_
_entity_poly.entity_id
_entity_poly.type
_entity_poly.pdbx_seq_one_letter_code
_entity_poly.pdbx_strand_id
1 'polypeptide(L)'
;PDLSGAAVSLAHLCEGSGVHALVKPLAHSLVVLRKAVAACRHLTPPGPDAEAASALVKAAAFLEPTRTPERHLEFALAAHTDKASTLDFLHSVEAALDRLRETLPSPRQAQAAAEALKAWRGELGEFVKGCTKVWEIFAYFVFLDVKGDRALFGQTARRLCQLLECPMQMLVKCFARTRPWADSICRALAGKQMQRLLERLHTEALNQWRAEWQERSYKVPERHHSSDEAQHGSKFWESYFTHLFKISWPDFVEAFEHFYLLGRCPE
;
A
#
# COMPACT_ATOMS: atom_id res chain seq x y z
N PRO A 1 -13.23 3.42 -29.67
CA PRO A 1 -12.22 3.17 -28.62
C PRO A 1 -11.32 2.00 -29.06
N ASP A 2 -10.02 2.03 -28.78
CA ASP A 2 -9.09 0.95 -29.18
C ASP A 2 -9.25 -0.29 -28.27
N LEU A 3 -10.16 -1.18 -28.67
CA LEU A 3 -10.47 -2.42 -27.96
C LEU A 3 -9.30 -3.43 -28.02
N SER A 4 -8.50 -3.40 -29.08
CA SER A 4 -7.38 -4.33 -29.24
C SER A 4 -6.27 -3.99 -28.26
N GLY A 5 -5.89 -2.72 -28.18
CA GLY A 5 -4.90 -2.22 -27.21
C GLY A 5 -5.35 -2.46 -25.76
N ALA A 6 -6.63 -2.22 -25.45
CA ALA A 6 -7.17 -2.44 -24.11
C ALA A 6 -7.15 -3.92 -23.68
N ALA A 7 -7.47 -4.85 -24.59
CA ALA A 7 -7.43 -6.28 -24.32
C ALA A 7 -6.00 -6.78 -24.07
N VAL A 8 -5.03 -6.33 -24.85
CA VAL A 8 -3.62 -6.66 -24.63
C VAL A 8 -3.14 -6.06 -23.31
N SER A 9 -3.56 -4.83 -23.00
CA SER A 9 -3.22 -4.17 -21.74
C SER A 9 -3.69 -4.96 -20.52
N LEU A 10 -4.96 -5.35 -20.48
CA LEU A 10 -5.52 -6.11 -19.37
C LEU A 10 -4.89 -7.50 -19.24
N ALA A 11 -4.56 -8.15 -20.35
CA ALA A 11 -3.83 -9.41 -20.28
C ALA A 11 -2.49 -9.23 -19.56
N HIS A 12 -1.72 -8.18 -19.88
CA HIS A 12 -0.47 -7.90 -19.19
C HIS A 12 -0.65 -7.51 -17.71
N LEU A 13 -1.73 -6.79 -17.39
CA LEU A 13 -2.01 -6.27 -16.06
C LEU A 13 -2.62 -7.30 -15.10
N CYS A 14 -3.32 -8.30 -15.62
CA CYS A 14 -4.09 -9.27 -14.84
C CYS A 14 -3.62 -10.72 -15.00
N GLU A 15 -2.77 -11.04 -15.97
CA GLU A 15 -2.28 -12.40 -16.22
C GLU A 15 -0.76 -12.48 -16.00
N GLY A 16 -0.30 -13.41 -15.16
CA GLY A 16 1.12 -13.70 -14.93
C GLY A 16 1.57 -13.55 -13.47
N SER A 17 2.85 -13.87 -13.22
CA SER A 17 3.46 -13.78 -11.88
C SER A 17 3.79 -12.35 -11.43
N GLY A 18 3.78 -11.39 -12.36
CA GLY A 18 4.10 -9.98 -12.12
C GLY A 18 2.90 -9.07 -11.86
N VAL A 19 1.69 -9.62 -11.69
CA VAL A 19 0.49 -8.84 -11.38
C VAL A 19 0.69 -8.14 -10.04
N HIS A 20 0.46 -6.83 -10.00
CA HIS A 20 0.63 -6.03 -8.79
C HIS A 20 -0.33 -6.47 -7.67
N ALA A 21 0.14 -6.54 -6.41
CA ALA A 21 -0.65 -6.91 -5.22
C ALA A 21 -2.08 -6.37 -5.19
N LEU A 22 -2.26 -5.07 -5.43
CA LEU A 22 -3.59 -4.44 -5.36
C LEU A 22 -4.52 -4.88 -6.50
N VAL A 23 -3.98 -5.35 -7.63
CA VAL A 23 -4.77 -5.77 -8.80
C VAL A 23 -5.10 -7.26 -8.73
N LYS A 24 -4.29 -8.08 -8.05
CA LYS A 24 -4.49 -9.53 -7.92
C LYS A 24 -5.92 -9.94 -7.56
N PRO A 25 -6.63 -9.28 -6.61
CA PRO A 25 -8.00 -9.64 -6.30
C PRO A 25 -8.93 -9.53 -7.52
N LEU A 26 -8.76 -8.52 -8.35
CA LEU A 26 -9.64 -8.22 -9.49
C LEU A 26 -9.31 -9.05 -10.74
N ALA A 27 -8.15 -9.72 -10.74
CA ALA A 27 -7.58 -10.31 -11.95
C ALA A 27 -8.49 -11.36 -12.59
N HIS A 28 -9.12 -12.22 -11.78
CA HIS A 28 -9.98 -13.28 -12.29
C HIS A 28 -11.17 -12.73 -13.09
N SER A 29 -11.94 -11.83 -12.49
CA SER A 29 -13.13 -11.24 -13.12
C SER A 29 -12.79 -10.45 -14.38
N LEU A 30 -11.68 -9.71 -14.38
CA LEU A 30 -11.22 -8.96 -15.55
C LEU A 30 -10.75 -9.86 -16.70
N VAL A 31 -10.13 -11.00 -16.40
CA VAL A 31 -9.76 -12.00 -17.40
C VAL A 31 -11.01 -12.64 -18.03
N VAL A 32 -12.03 -12.93 -17.22
CA VAL A 32 -13.32 -13.45 -17.73
C VAL A 32 -13.99 -12.43 -18.64
N LEU A 33 -14.09 -11.16 -18.21
CA LEU A 33 -14.61 -10.06 -19.04
C LEU A 33 -13.87 -9.98 -20.38
N ARG A 34 -12.53 -10.00 -20.37
CA ARG A 34 -11.70 -9.95 -21.58
C ARG A 34 -11.99 -11.11 -22.53
N LYS A 35 -12.07 -12.34 -22.01
CA LYS A 35 -12.34 -13.54 -22.82
C LYS A 35 -13.76 -13.53 -23.39
N ALA A 36 -14.74 -13.09 -22.61
CA ALA A 36 -16.12 -12.97 -23.05
C ALA A 36 -16.28 -11.93 -24.17
N VAL A 37 -15.68 -10.74 -24.01
CA VAL A 37 -15.67 -9.72 -25.08
C VAL A 37 -15.00 -10.23 -26.34
N ALA A 38 -13.88 -10.96 -26.22
CA ALA A 38 -13.22 -11.56 -27.39
C ALA A 38 -14.11 -12.59 -28.12
N ALA A 39 -14.93 -13.35 -27.40
CA ALA A 39 -15.86 -14.32 -27.98
C ALA A 39 -17.05 -13.66 -28.71
N CYS A 40 -17.43 -12.44 -28.30
CA CYS A 40 -18.53 -11.70 -28.90
C CYS A 40 -18.16 -10.91 -30.16
N ARG A 41 -16.88 -10.79 -30.52
CA ARG A 41 -16.39 -9.97 -31.67
C ARG A 41 -16.99 -10.32 -33.02
N HIS A 42 -17.56 -11.51 -33.18
CA HIS A 42 -18.17 -11.97 -34.43
C HIS A 42 -19.70 -11.71 -34.50
N LEU A 43 -20.31 -11.18 -33.43
CA LEU A 43 -21.72 -10.86 -33.37
C LEU A 43 -21.92 -9.40 -33.83
N THR A 44 -22.85 -9.17 -34.76
CA THR A 44 -23.12 -7.88 -35.41
C THR A 44 -23.53 -6.77 -34.42
N PRO A 45 -23.04 -5.52 -34.55
CA PRO A 45 -23.47 -4.39 -33.71
C PRO A 45 -24.90 -3.91 -34.05
N PRO A 46 -25.64 -3.23 -33.13
CA PRO A 46 -25.26 -2.82 -31.77
C PRO A 46 -25.73 -3.84 -30.74
N GLY A 47 -24.80 -4.59 -30.18
CA GLY A 47 -25.08 -5.61 -29.18
C GLY A 47 -24.52 -5.28 -27.80
N PRO A 48 -24.80 -6.12 -26.79
CA PRO A 48 -24.18 -6.12 -25.46
C PRO A 48 -22.64 -6.07 -25.46
N ASP A 49 -22.02 -6.38 -26.61
CA ASP A 49 -20.60 -6.21 -26.89
C ASP A 49 -20.11 -4.75 -26.72
N ALA A 50 -20.90 -3.74 -27.08
CA ALA A 50 -20.44 -2.35 -27.03
C ALA A 50 -20.19 -1.84 -25.59
N GLU A 51 -21.05 -2.21 -24.65
CA GLU A 51 -20.90 -1.84 -23.24
C GLU A 51 -19.78 -2.63 -22.57
N ALA A 52 -19.69 -3.94 -22.84
CA ALA A 52 -18.60 -4.77 -22.33
C ALA A 52 -17.23 -4.34 -22.88
N ALA A 53 -17.16 -3.96 -24.17
CA ALA A 53 -15.97 -3.38 -24.78
C ALA A 53 -15.59 -2.02 -24.15
N SER A 54 -16.58 -1.16 -23.87
CA SER A 54 -16.36 0.11 -23.16
C SER A 54 -15.83 -0.11 -21.75
N ALA A 55 -16.43 -1.04 -20.99
CA ALA A 55 -15.98 -1.40 -19.64
C ALA A 55 -14.54 -1.94 -19.65
N LEU A 56 -14.19 -2.75 -20.66
CA LEU A 56 -12.83 -3.27 -20.85
C LEU A 56 -11.82 -2.13 -21.10
N VAL A 57 -12.17 -1.16 -21.95
CA VAL A 57 -11.32 0.02 -22.21
C VAL A 57 -11.16 0.87 -20.95
N LYS A 58 -12.24 1.10 -20.20
CA LYS A 58 -12.18 1.80 -18.91
C LYS A 58 -11.30 1.07 -17.90
N ALA A 59 -11.45 -0.26 -17.78
CA ALA A 59 -10.64 -1.07 -16.89
C ALA A 59 -9.15 -1.01 -17.23
N ALA A 60 -8.81 -1.10 -18.51
CA ALA A 60 -7.43 -0.95 -18.98
C ALA A 60 -6.86 0.43 -18.61
N ALA A 61 -7.62 1.50 -18.85
CA ALA A 61 -7.19 2.86 -18.54
C ALA A 61 -7.02 3.11 -17.04
N PHE A 62 -7.96 2.61 -16.22
CA PHE A 62 -7.92 2.74 -14.77
C PHE A 62 -6.71 2.02 -14.16
N LEU A 63 -6.39 0.83 -14.66
CA LEU A 63 -5.28 0.01 -14.16
C LEU A 63 -3.92 0.36 -14.78
N GLU A 64 -3.87 1.15 -15.85
CA GLU A 64 -2.63 1.53 -16.56
C GLU A 64 -1.47 1.99 -15.64
N PRO A 65 -1.70 2.80 -14.58
CA PRO A 65 -0.63 3.21 -13.67
C PRO A 65 0.08 2.02 -13.00
N THR A 66 -0.60 0.87 -12.84
CA THR A 66 -0.02 -0.32 -12.19
C THR A 66 1.03 -1.04 -13.04
N ARG A 67 1.18 -0.70 -14.31
CA ARG A 67 2.25 -1.25 -15.17
C ARG A 67 3.65 -0.87 -14.69
N THR A 68 3.79 0.29 -14.06
CA THR A 68 5.09 0.84 -13.67
C THR A 68 5.18 0.91 -12.14
N PRO A 69 6.18 0.26 -11.50
CA PRO A 69 6.34 0.29 -10.05
C PRO A 69 6.37 1.69 -9.43
N GLU A 70 6.94 2.65 -10.15
CA GLU A 70 7.03 4.06 -9.75
C GLU A 70 5.69 4.76 -9.57
N ARG A 71 4.60 4.17 -10.08
CA ARG A 71 3.24 4.72 -10.02
C ARG A 71 2.30 3.89 -9.15
N HIS A 72 2.79 2.83 -8.50
CA HIS A 72 1.96 1.96 -7.65
C HIS A 72 1.35 2.73 -6.47
N LEU A 73 2.15 3.63 -5.86
CA LEU A 73 1.64 4.48 -4.78
C LEU A 73 0.65 5.53 -5.29
N GLU A 74 0.96 6.20 -6.41
CA GLU A 74 0.04 7.14 -7.08
C GLU A 74 -1.31 6.47 -7.36
N PHE A 75 -1.30 5.28 -7.93
CA PHE A 75 -2.49 4.48 -8.20
C PHE A 75 -3.31 4.21 -6.93
N ALA A 76 -2.67 3.69 -5.88
CA ALA A 76 -3.37 3.33 -4.65
C ALA A 76 -4.02 4.55 -3.98
N LEU A 77 -3.31 5.70 -3.99
CA LEU A 77 -3.81 6.95 -3.44
C LEU A 77 -4.95 7.53 -4.28
N ALA A 78 -4.81 7.52 -5.61
CA ALA A 78 -5.86 7.95 -6.53
C ALA A 78 -7.12 7.08 -6.37
N ALA A 79 -6.97 5.75 -6.38
CA ALA A 79 -8.09 4.82 -6.20
C ALA A 79 -8.83 5.04 -4.86
N HIS A 80 -8.10 5.37 -3.79
CA HIS A 80 -8.71 5.68 -2.50
C HIS A 80 -9.38 7.07 -2.47
N THR A 81 -8.79 8.09 -3.07
CA THR A 81 -9.24 9.50 -2.92
C THR A 81 -10.21 9.97 -3.99
N ASP A 82 -10.06 9.51 -5.23
CA ASP A 82 -11.01 9.76 -6.32
C ASP A 82 -12.10 8.68 -6.32
N LYS A 83 -13.05 8.81 -5.39
CA LYS A 83 -14.15 7.86 -5.24
C LYS A 83 -15.03 7.80 -6.49
N ALA A 84 -15.18 8.91 -7.22
CA ALA A 84 -16.05 8.96 -8.39
C ALA A 84 -15.48 8.11 -9.53
N SER A 85 -14.20 8.32 -9.89
CA SER A 85 -13.52 7.53 -10.93
C SER A 85 -13.44 6.06 -10.56
N THR A 86 -13.09 5.75 -9.30
CA THR A 86 -13.05 4.36 -8.82
C THR A 86 -14.43 3.71 -8.93
N LEU A 87 -15.49 4.34 -8.42
CA LEU A 87 -16.84 3.77 -8.49
C LEU A 87 -17.33 3.60 -9.93
N ASP A 88 -17.04 4.55 -10.84
CA ASP A 88 -17.38 4.41 -12.26
C ASP A 88 -16.70 3.19 -12.88
N PHE A 89 -15.41 2.97 -12.60
CA PHE A 89 -14.70 1.76 -13.01
C PHE A 89 -15.36 0.50 -12.44
N LEU A 90 -15.61 0.46 -11.13
CA LEU A 90 -16.17 -0.73 -10.47
C LEU A 90 -17.55 -1.10 -11.01
N HIS A 91 -18.44 -0.11 -11.17
CA HIS A 91 -19.78 -0.31 -11.70
C HIS A 91 -19.78 -0.66 -13.19
N SER A 92 -18.87 -0.07 -13.98
CA SER A 92 -18.77 -0.38 -15.42
C SER A 92 -18.44 -1.87 -15.65
N VAL A 93 -17.54 -2.44 -14.84
CA VAL A 93 -17.20 -3.88 -14.93
C VAL A 93 -18.34 -4.75 -14.42
N GLU A 94 -18.99 -4.38 -13.31
CA GLU A 94 -20.13 -5.13 -12.78
C GLU A 94 -21.27 -5.21 -13.80
N ALA A 95 -21.66 -4.07 -14.38
CA ALA A 95 -22.71 -4.00 -15.39
C ALA A 95 -22.35 -4.80 -16.66
N ALA A 96 -21.08 -4.78 -17.08
CA ALA A 96 -20.62 -5.57 -18.21
C ALA A 96 -20.71 -7.08 -17.96
N LEU A 97 -20.30 -7.56 -16.78
CA LEU A 97 -20.39 -8.97 -16.40
C LEU A 97 -21.84 -9.45 -16.30
N ASP A 98 -22.72 -8.62 -15.72
CA ASP A 98 -24.15 -8.92 -15.58
C ASP A 98 -24.83 -9.05 -16.96
N ARG A 99 -24.53 -8.14 -17.90
CA ARG A 99 -25.04 -8.24 -19.28
C ARG A 99 -24.49 -9.46 -20.01
N LEU A 100 -23.19 -9.70 -19.91
CA LEU A 100 -22.56 -10.85 -20.58
C LEU A 100 -23.14 -12.17 -20.10
N ARG A 101 -23.47 -12.31 -18.81
CA ARG A 101 -24.16 -13.48 -18.27
C ARG A 101 -25.46 -13.80 -19.02
N GLU A 102 -26.21 -12.78 -19.42
CA GLU A 102 -27.53 -12.93 -20.05
C GLU A 102 -27.45 -13.12 -21.57
N THR A 103 -26.40 -12.56 -22.19
CA THR A 103 -26.35 -12.44 -23.65
C THR A 103 -25.37 -13.38 -24.32
N LEU A 104 -24.49 -14.04 -23.57
CA LEU A 104 -23.52 -14.97 -24.13
C LEU A 104 -24.22 -16.24 -24.68
N PRO A 105 -23.97 -16.62 -25.93
CA PRO A 105 -24.63 -17.76 -26.56
C PRO A 105 -24.14 -19.12 -26.02
N SER A 106 -22.96 -19.16 -25.40
CA SER A 106 -22.41 -20.38 -24.81
C SER A 106 -22.79 -20.49 -23.32
N PRO A 107 -23.49 -21.56 -22.90
CA PRO A 107 -23.84 -21.77 -21.49
C PRO A 107 -22.62 -21.79 -20.57
N ARG A 108 -21.48 -22.30 -21.06
CA ARG A 108 -20.21 -22.32 -20.30
C ARG A 108 -19.67 -20.92 -20.06
N GLN A 109 -19.75 -20.03 -21.06
CA GLN A 109 -19.26 -18.66 -20.94
C GLN A 109 -20.22 -17.81 -20.10
N ALA A 110 -21.53 -18.01 -20.23
CA ALA A 110 -22.54 -17.38 -19.38
C ALA A 110 -22.36 -17.76 -17.91
N GLN A 111 -22.09 -19.04 -17.62
CA GLN A 111 -21.78 -19.52 -16.27
C GLN A 111 -20.49 -18.88 -15.73
N ALA A 112 -19.42 -18.81 -16.53
CA ALA A 112 -18.18 -18.15 -16.12
C ALA A 112 -18.39 -16.66 -15.81
N ALA A 113 -19.21 -15.96 -16.59
CA ALA A 113 -19.58 -14.56 -16.33
C ALA A 113 -20.39 -14.42 -15.02
N ALA A 114 -21.31 -15.36 -14.74
CA ALA A 114 -22.06 -15.39 -13.48
C ALA A 114 -21.14 -15.61 -12.26
N GLU A 115 -20.19 -16.53 -12.36
CA GLU A 115 -19.21 -16.81 -11.31
C GLU A 115 -18.28 -15.61 -11.09
N ALA A 116 -17.79 -14.99 -12.17
CA ALA A 116 -17.00 -13.77 -12.10
C ALA A 116 -17.79 -12.61 -11.47
N LEU A 117 -19.06 -12.41 -11.82
CA LEU A 117 -19.90 -11.38 -11.19
C LEU A 117 -20.06 -11.61 -9.67
N LYS A 118 -20.23 -12.86 -9.26
CA LYS A 118 -20.30 -13.22 -7.83
C LYS A 118 -18.96 -12.97 -7.13
N ALA A 119 -17.86 -13.34 -7.75
CA ALA A 119 -16.51 -13.12 -7.23
C ALA A 119 -16.18 -11.64 -7.13
N TRP A 120 -16.49 -10.86 -8.18
CA TRP A 120 -16.26 -9.43 -8.31
C TRP A 120 -16.65 -8.69 -7.04
N ARG A 121 -17.88 -8.89 -6.53
CA ARG A 121 -18.36 -8.21 -5.32
C ARG A 121 -17.47 -8.44 -4.08
N GLY A 122 -16.88 -9.63 -3.93
CA GLY A 122 -15.91 -9.93 -2.88
C GLY A 122 -14.54 -9.31 -3.16
N GLU A 123 -14.05 -9.47 -4.41
CA GLU A 123 -12.77 -8.94 -4.88
C GLU A 123 -12.70 -7.40 -4.76
N LEU A 124 -13.82 -6.71 -5.00
CA LEU A 124 -13.99 -5.27 -4.80
C LEU A 124 -13.65 -4.84 -3.37
N GLY A 125 -14.15 -5.60 -2.38
CA GLY A 125 -13.91 -5.32 -0.97
C GLY A 125 -12.42 -5.42 -0.63
N GLU A 126 -11.74 -6.45 -1.16
CA GLU A 126 -10.30 -6.64 -0.98
C GLU A 126 -9.47 -5.53 -1.64
N PHE A 127 -9.82 -5.16 -2.87
CA PHE A 127 -9.18 -4.06 -3.60
C PHE A 127 -9.30 -2.74 -2.81
N VAL A 128 -10.53 -2.35 -2.44
CA VAL A 128 -10.79 -1.10 -1.72
C VAL A 128 -10.08 -1.08 -0.35
N LYS A 129 -10.07 -2.22 0.35
CA LYS A 129 -9.36 -2.37 1.63
C LYS A 129 -7.85 -2.22 1.43
N GLY A 130 -7.29 -2.80 0.37
CA GLY A 130 -5.87 -2.67 0.01
C GLY A 130 -5.47 -1.22 -0.24
N CYS A 131 -6.21 -0.51 -1.11
CA CYS A 131 -5.94 0.90 -1.40
C CYS A 131 -6.09 1.79 -0.16
N THR A 132 -7.11 1.53 0.65
CA THR A 132 -7.30 2.23 1.93
C THR A 132 -6.14 2.00 2.88
N LYS A 133 -5.65 0.77 3.00
CA LYS A 133 -4.51 0.47 3.86
C LYS A 133 -3.25 1.20 3.39
N VAL A 134 -2.98 1.23 2.08
CA VAL A 134 -1.84 2.01 1.54
C VAL A 134 -1.97 3.49 1.87
N TRP A 135 -3.16 4.08 1.67
CA TRP A 135 -3.42 5.48 2.01
C TRP A 135 -3.21 5.78 3.50
N GLU A 136 -3.70 4.93 4.40
CA GLU A 136 -3.52 5.09 5.85
C GLU A 136 -2.04 5.07 6.24
N ILE A 137 -1.27 4.11 5.72
CA ILE A 137 0.17 4.01 6.01
C ILE A 137 0.92 5.20 5.39
N PHE A 138 0.53 5.67 4.21
CA PHE A 138 1.12 6.87 3.60
C PHE A 138 0.82 8.13 4.42
N ALA A 139 -0.39 8.28 4.93
CA ALA A 139 -0.75 9.40 5.81
C ALA A 139 0.07 9.39 7.11
N TYR A 140 0.25 8.22 7.71
CA TYR A 140 1.10 8.06 8.88
C TYR A 140 2.57 8.33 8.57
N PHE A 141 3.06 7.92 7.40
CA PHE A 141 4.41 8.22 6.93
C PHE A 141 4.65 9.74 6.83
N VAL A 142 3.71 10.50 6.25
CA VAL A 142 3.77 11.97 6.19
C VAL A 142 3.74 12.57 7.59
N PHE A 143 2.89 12.07 8.49
CA PHE A 143 2.88 12.50 9.89
C PHE A 143 4.23 12.30 10.59
N LEU A 144 4.88 11.15 10.40
CA LEU A 144 6.19 10.86 10.99
C LEU A 144 7.30 11.75 10.42
N ASP A 145 7.23 12.09 9.13
CA ASP A 145 8.15 13.04 8.51
C ASP A 145 8.05 14.41 9.17
N VAL A 146 6.83 14.94 9.30
CA VAL A 146 6.55 16.22 9.98
C VAL A 146 6.96 16.20 11.46
N LYS A 147 6.72 15.07 12.16
CA LYS A 147 7.11 14.90 13.58
C LYS A 147 8.62 14.71 13.77
N GLY A 148 9.36 14.32 12.72
CA GLY A 148 10.79 13.99 12.81
C GLY A 148 11.08 12.69 13.58
N ASP A 149 10.20 11.69 13.50
CA ASP A 149 10.38 10.40 14.18
C ASP A 149 11.05 9.37 13.26
N ARG A 150 12.39 9.36 13.26
CA ARG A 150 13.19 8.57 12.32
C ARG A 150 13.07 7.06 12.51
N ALA A 151 12.87 6.59 13.75
CA ALA A 151 12.80 5.16 14.05
C ALA A 151 11.55 4.52 13.42
N LEU A 152 10.38 5.13 13.67
CA LEU A 152 9.12 4.64 13.11
C LEU A 152 8.99 4.97 11.62
N PHE A 153 9.67 6.02 11.14
CA PHE A 153 9.67 6.38 9.72
C PHE A 153 10.25 5.25 8.86
N GLY A 154 11.43 4.73 9.23
CA GLY A 154 12.05 3.62 8.49
C GLY A 154 11.22 2.33 8.49
N GLN A 155 10.57 2.01 9.61
CA GLN A 155 9.64 0.88 9.71
C GLN A 155 8.41 1.08 8.81
N THR A 156 7.84 2.28 8.83
CA THR A 156 6.67 2.63 8.01
C THR A 156 6.99 2.58 6.52
N ALA A 157 8.18 3.04 6.12
CA ALA A 157 8.66 2.94 4.74
C ALA A 157 8.77 1.47 4.28
N ARG A 158 9.29 0.57 5.12
CA ARG A 158 9.32 -0.88 4.82
C ARG A 158 7.93 -1.46 4.68
N ARG A 159 6.98 -1.05 5.52
CA ARG A 159 5.57 -1.48 5.43
C ARG A 159 4.92 -1.01 4.12
N LEU A 160 5.20 0.21 3.67
CA LEU A 160 4.75 0.69 2.35
C LEU A 160 5.34 -0.15 1.22
N CYS A 161 6.64 -0.44 1.27
CA CYS A 161 7.30 -1.30 0.28
C CYS A 161 6.64 -2.67 0.17
N GLN A 162 6.31 -3.29 1.31
CA GLN A 162 5.61 -4.58 1.36
C GLN A 162 4.23 -4.52 0.73
N LEU A 163 3.45 -3.47 1.03
CA LEU A 163 2.10 -3.32 0.47
C LEU A 163 2.10 -3.04 -1.05
N LEU A 164 3.15 -2.37 -1.55
CA LEU A 164 3.32 -2.04 -2.96
C LEU A 164 4.14 -3.08 -3.73
N GLU A 165 4.61 -4.14 -3.06
CA GLU A 165 5.53 -5.14 -3.63
C GLU A 165 6.74 -4.52 -4.36
N CYS A 166 7.29 -3.42 -3.81
CA CYS A 166 8.40 -2.69 -4.41
C CYS A 166 9.64 -2.64 -3.49
N PRO A 167 10.87 -2.60 -4.02
CA PRO A 167 12.06 -2.43 -3.20
C PRO A 167 12.21 -0.98 -2.71
N MET A 168 12.94 -0.77 -1.61
CA MET A 168 13.07 0.54 -0.96
C MET A 168 13.60 1.64 -1.89
N GLN A 169 14.52 1.31 -2.80
CA GLN A 169 15.07 2.28 -3.76
C GLN A 169 13.97 2.83 -4.69
N MET A 170 12.93 2.04 -4.95
CA MET A 170 11.83 2.45 -5.81
C MET A 170 10.80 3.33 -5.10
N LEU A 171 10.71 3.22 -3.77
CA LEU A 171 9.76 4.01 -2.98
C LEU A 171 10.02 5.53 -3.10
N VAL A 172 11.28 5.95 -3.25
CA VAL A 172 11.63 7.36 -3.47
C VAL A 172 11.01 7.89 -4.77
N LYS A 173 11.04 7.09 -5.84
CA LYS A 173 10.42 7.47 -7.12
C LYS A 173 8.90 7.51 -7.02
N CYS A 174 8.30 6.61 -6.23
CA CYS A 174 6.88 6.66 -5.91
C CYS A 174 6.51 8.00 -5.24
N PHE A 175 7.29 8.45 -4.26
CA PHE A 175 7.03 9.69 -3.54
C PHE A 175 7.13 10.96 -4.39
N ALA A 176 7.96 10.95 -5.44
CA ALA A 176 8.07 12.10 -6.36
C ALA A 176 6.71 12.50 -6.98
N ARG A 177 5.75 11.56 -7.03
CA ARG A 177 4.42 11.75 -7.61
C ARG A 177 3.31 11.97 -6.58
N THR A 178 3.59 11.91 -5.28
CA THR A 178 2.55 11.94 -4.24
C THR A 178 2.31 13.29 -3.59
N ARG A 179 2.99 14.35 -4.05
CA ARG A 179 2.91 15.70 -3.48
C ARG A 179 1.47 16.20 -3.24
N PRO A 180 0.51 16.06 -4.19
CA PRO A 180 -0.86 16.52 -3.96
C PRO A 180 -1.53 15.87 -2.73
N TRP A 181 -1.27 14.58 -2.51
CA TRP A 181 -1.80 13.85 -1.36
C TRP A 181 -1.08 14.22 -0.07
N ALA A 182 0.24 14.40 -0.11
CA ALA A 182 1.01 14.88 1.05
C ALA A 182 0.50 16.25 1.52
N ASP A 183 0.28 17.19 0.60
CA ASP A 183 -0.26 18.52 0.91
C ASP A 183 -1.68 18.44 1.49
N SER A 184 -2.52 17.53 0.98
CA SER A 184 -3.85 17.27 1.53
C SER A 184 -3.78 16.69 2.95
N ILE A 185 -2.86 15.75 3.19
CA ILE A 185 -2.65 15.14 4.50
C ILE A 185 -2.16 16.19 5.48
N CYS A 186 -1.15 17.01 5.14
CA CYS A 186 -0.65 18.09 6.00
C CYS A 186 -1.77 19.06 6.42
N ARG A 187 -2.67 19.42 5.51
CA ARG A 187 -3.85 20.24 5.84
C ARG A 187 -4.80 19.53 6.81
N ALA A 188 -5.07 18.24 6.60
CA ALA A 188 -5.90 17.44 7.49
C ALA A 188 -5.26 17.23 8.88
N LEU A 189 -3.93 17.10 8.95
CA LEU A 189 -3.14 17.05 10.18
C LEU A 189 -3.25 18.36 10.96
N ALA A 190 -3.05 19.51 10.30
CA ALA A 190 -3.19 20.83 10.91
C ALA A 190 -4.61 21.04 11.47
N GLY A 191 -5.63 20.54 10.78
CA GLY A 191 -7.02 20.56 11.22
C GLY A 191 -7.40 19.48 12.25
N LYS A 192 -6.46 18.66 12.74
CA LYS A 192 -6.69 17.53 13.65
C LYS A 192 -7.71 16.48 13.17
N GLN A 193 -8.01 16.46 11.87
CA GLN A 193 -9.06 15.59 11.29
C GLN A 193 -8.67 14.11 11.31
N MET A 194 -7.38 13.82 11.42
CA MET A 194 -6.82 12.47 11.35
C MET A 194 -6.44 11.90 12.72
N GLN A 195 -6.73 12.59 13.83
CA GLN A 195 -6.21 12.24 15.16
C GLN A 195 -6.44 10.77 15.54
N ARG A 196 -7.68 10.29 15.45
CA ARG A 196 -8.01 8.89 15.79
C ARG A 196 -7.27 7.86 14.93
N LEU A 197 -7.10 8.17 13.64
CA LEU A 197 -6.37 7.30 12.72
C LEU A 197 -4.89 7.23 13.12
N LEU A 198 -4.28 8.38 13.40
CA LEU A 198 -2.87 8.47 13.78
C LEU A 198 -2.59 7.81 15.12
N GLU A 199 -3.46 8.00 16.12
CA GLU A 199 -3.33 7.34 17.42
C GLU A 199 -3.31 5.82 17.25
N ARG A 200 -4.27 5.26 16.51
CA ARG A 200 -4.31 3.82 16.20
C ARG A 200 -3.04 3.35 15.50
N LEU A 201 -2.63 4.03 14.43
CA LEU A 201 -1.45 3.65 13.64
C LEU A 201 -0.15 3.80 14.43
N HIS A 202 -0.06 4.80 15.31
CA HIS A 202 1.09 5.02 16.18
C HIS A 202 1.20 3.92 17.21
N THR A 203 0.10 3.55 17.87
CA THR A 203 0.06 2.41 18.79
C THR A 203 0.43 1.10 18.08
N GLU A 204 -0.11 0.83 16.89
CA GLU A 204 0.28 -0.33 16.07
C GLU A 204 1.79 -0.34 15.79
N ALA A 205 2.35 0.80 15.37
CA ALA A 205 3.76 0.93 15.02
C ALA A 205 4.67 0.71 16.24
N LEU A 206 4.33 1.27 17.40
CA LEU A 206 5.08 1.09 18.65
C LEU A 206 5.05 -0.35 19.13
N ASN A 207 3.91 -1.03 19.05
CA ASN A 207 3.79 -2.44 19.42
C ASN A 207 4.64 -3.32 18.51
N GLN A 208 4.63 -3.07 17.20
CA GLN A 208 5.47 -3.80 16.26
C GLN A 208 6.97 -3.51 16.50
N TRP A 209 7.34 -2.25 16.72
CA TRP A 209 8.72 -1.87 17.04
C TRP A 209 9.22 -2.57 18.30
N ARG A 210 8.40 -2.61 19.36
CA ARG A 210 8.69 -3.34 20.60
C ARG A 210 8.89 -4.83 20.34
N ALA A 211 8.02 -5.46 19.55
CA ALA A 211 8.13 -6.88 19.22
C ALA A 211 9.42 -7.18 18.45
N GLU A 212 9.77 -6.38 17.45
CA GLU A 212 11.03 -6.51 16.68
C GLU A 212 12.26 -6.36 17.59
N TRP A 213 12.23 -5.43 18.54
CA TRP A 213 13.30 -5.25 19.51
C TRP A 213 13.44 -6.44 20.45
N GLN A 214 12.34 -6.93 21.02
CA GLN A 214 12.36 -8.11 21.88
C GLN A 214 12.92 -9.33 21.15
N GLU A 215 12.46 -9.59 19.92
CA GLU A 215 12.95 -10.69 19.10
C GLU A 215 14.46 -10.60 18.83
N ARG A 216 14.99 -9.39 18.57
CA ARG A 216 16.43 -9.18 18.40
C ARG A 216 17.19 -9.44 19.69
N SER A 217 16.70 -8.97 20.83
CA SER A 217 17.34 -9.20 22.13
C SER A 217 17.43 -10.69 22.47
N TYR A 218 16.44 -11.51 22.08
CA TYR A 218 16.50 -12.97 22.27
C TYR A 218 17.40 -13.70 21.27
N LYS A 219 17.70 -13.11 20.10
CA LYS A 219 18.52 -13.72 19.04
C LYS A 219 19.99 -13.36 19.11
N VAL A 220 20.39 -12.38 19.93
CA VAL A 220 21.80 -12.14 20.22
C VAL A 220 22.28 -13.29 21.11
N PRO A 221 23.21 -14.15 20.65
CA PRO A 221 23.80 -15.17 21.52
C PRO A 221 24.44 -14.44 22.71
N GLU A 222 24.29 -14.99 23.91
CA GLU A 222 24.86 -14.51 25.19
C GLU A 222 26.41 -14.37 25.21
N ARG A 223 27.09 -14.30 24.06
CA ARG A 223 28.53 -14.17 23.91
C ARG A 223 29.09 -12.77 24.22
N HIS A 224 28.24 -11.79 24.53
CA HIS A 224 28.67 -10.45 24.98
C HIS A 224 28.15 -10.05 26.36
N HIS A 225 27.57 -10.98 27.13
CA HIS A 225 27.15 -10.70 28.52
C HIS A 225 28.22 -11.05 29.57
N SER A 226 29.48 -11.19 29.16
CA SER A 226 30.62 -11.43 30.05
C SER A 226 31.77 -10.43 29.84
N SER A 227 31.47 -9.13 29.80
CA SER A 227 32.48 -8.07 29.83
C SER A 227 31.90 -6.86 30.56
N ASP A 228 32.67 -6.25 31.46
CA ASP A 228 32.35 -5.02 32.19
C ASP A 228 31.75 -3.91 31.30
N GLU A 229 32.06 -3.91 30.00
CA GLU A 229 31.59 -2.92 29.03
C GLU A 229 30.05 -2.90 28.84
N ALA A 230 29.38 -4.05 28.93
CA ALA A 230 27.91 -4.10 28.82
C ALA A 230 27.22 -3.45 30.03
N GLN A 231 27.82 -3.55 31.22
CA GLN A 231 27.36 -2.83 32.40
C GLN A 231 27.60 -1.32 32.29
N HIS A 232 28.68 -0.87 31.65
CA HIS A 232 28.96 0.55 31.45
C HIS A 232 27.95 1.21 30.52
N GLY A 233 27.56 0.51 29.44
CA GLY A 233 26.45 0.93 28.57
C GLY A 233 25.12 1.06 29.31
N SER A 234 24.75 0.05 30.13
CA SER A 234 23.51 0.12 30.92
C SER A 234 23.54 1.27 31.91
N LYS A 235 24.65 1.46 32.64
CA LYS A 235 24.81 2.57 33.60
C LYS A 235 24.75 3.95 32.93
N PHE A 236 25.34 4.11 31.74
CA PHE A 236 25.22 5.33 30.95
C PHE A 236 23.76 5.65 30.64
N TRP A 237 23.05 4.68 30.07
CA TRP A 237 21.64 4.82 29.75
C TRP A 237 20.80 5.11 30.99
N GLU A 238 21.09 4.43 32.09
CA GLU A 238 20.36 4.60 33.33
C GLU A 238 20.62 5.98 33.97
N SER A 239 21.86 6.47 33.94
CA SER A 239 22.23 7.72 34.61
C SER A 239 21.71 8.95 33.89
N TYR A 240 21.70 8.95 32.55
CA TYR A 240 21.33 10.15 31.78
C TYR A 240 19.90 10.10 31.25
N PHE A 241 19.32 8.91 31.08
CA PHE A 241 18.16 8.76 30.23
C PHE A 241 17.01 7.91 30.80
N THR A 242 17.13 7.34 32.01
CA THR A 242 16.06 6.51 32.63
C THR A 242 14.68 7.18 32.63
N HIS A 243 14.65 8.51 32.73
CA HIS A 243 13.41 9.28 32.81
C HIS A 243 12.93 9.85 31.46
N LEU A 244 13.69 9.62 30.39
CA LEU A 244 13.41 10.19 29.07
C LEU A 244 12.92 9.11 28.10
N PHE A 245 11.72 9.32 27.56
CA PHE A 245 11.15 8.43 26.53
C PHE A 245 11.67 8.75 25.11
N LYS A 246 12.23 9.95 24.91
CA LYS A 246 12.87 10.39 23.67
C LYS A 246 14.01 11.33 24.02
N ILE A 247 15.15 11.17 23.34
CA ILE A 247 16.35 11.95 23.55
C ILE A 247 16.69 12.60 22.22
N SER A 248 17.00 13.89 22.22
CA SER A 248 17.45 14.55 21.00
C SER A 248 18.88 14.10 20.69
N TRP A 249 19.26 14.09 19.40
CA TRP A 249 20.62 13.71 19.01
C TRP A 249 21.70 14.57 19.70
N PRO A 250 21.54 15.91 19.84
CA PRO A 250 22.43 16.73 20.65
C PRO A 250 22.57 16.25 22.10
N ASP A 251 21.46 16.00 22.80
CA ASP A 251 21.49 15.57 24.21
C ASP A 251 22.18 14.21 24.38
N PHE A 252 21.99 13.31 23.40
CA PHE A 252 22.69 12.02 23.38
C PHE A 252 24.20 12.20 23.22
N VAL A 253 24.63 13.05 22.28
CA VAL A 253 26.06 13.30 22.01
C VAL A 253 26.73 13.98 23.21
N GLU A 254 26.08 14.97 23.82
CA GLU A 254 26.59 15.64 25.02
C GLU A 254 26.79 14.65 26.18
N ALA A 255 25.77 13.85 26.50
CA ALA A 255 25.89 12.83 27.54
C ALA A 255 26.98 11.79 27.21
N PHE A 256 27.07 11.36 25.94
CA PHE A 256 28.07 10.39 25.49
C PHE A 256 29.49 10.96 25.64
N GLU A 257 29.72 12.21 25.26
CA GLU A 257 30.99 12.91 25.48
C GLU A 257 31.32 13.01 26.97
N HIS A 258 30.35 13.37 27.81
CA HIS A 258 30.56 13.48 29.26
C HIS A 258 30.91 12.13 29.90
N PHE A 259 30.22 11.06 29.52
CA PHE A 259 30.38 9.75 30.14
C PHE A 259 31.59 8.97 29.63
N TYR A 260 31.83 8.97 28.31
CA TYR A 260 32.87 8.14 27.69
C TYR A 260 34.17 8.90 27.36
N LEU A 261 34.12 10.22 27.15
CA LEU A 261 35.29 10.99 26.73
C LEU A 261 35.89 11.85 27.85
N LEU A 262 35.07 12.39 28.74
CA LEU A 262 35.53 13.25 29.84
C LEU A 262 35.71 12.50 31.17
N GLY A 263 35.26 11.25 31.28
CA GLY A 263 35.43 10.40 32.47
C GLY A 263 34.79 10.96 33.75
N ARG A 264 33.87 11.92 33.62
CA ARG A 264 33.16 12.53 34.76
C ARG A 264 31.79 11.87 34.85
N CYS A 265 31.72 10.77 35.58
CA CYS A 265 30.42 10.34 36.08
C CYS A 265 29.97 11.37 37.13
N PRO A 266 28.76 11.95 37.04
CA PRO A 266 28.17 12.64 38.18
C PRO A 266 27.99 11.58 39.28
N GLU A 267 28.50 11.86 40.48
CA GLU A 267 28.16 11.10 41.70
C GLU A 267 26.71 11.38 42.12
#